data_AF-A0A080ZGI7-F1
#
_entry.id   AF-A0A080ZGI7-F1
#
_cell.length_a   1.000
_cell.length_b   1.000
_cell.length_c   1.000
_cell.angle_alpha   90.00
_cell.angle_beta   90.00
_cell.angle_gamma   90.00
#
_symmetry.space_group_name_H-M   'P 1'
#
loop_
_entity.id
_entity.type
_entity.pdbx_description
1 polymer ?
#
loop_
_entity_poly.entity_id
_entity_poly.type
_entity_poly.pdbx_seq_one_letter_code
_entity_poly.pdbx_strand_id
1 'polypeptide(L)'
;MMKDGLTITPFPQLCVSNTERQEMIDLVDNYVEDYIDKYKDFVVNDKCKVNKRRWQHVKSRDKLHVYAKRTPRGLGRRSSVLRASRRSSQRHNTTAKDMSVLLGVGTFAGELEDLMFGVLSPTLDSMRIKASYVQDFDNAAVLCSVVEPSKEEPFQSLVIKWMSIDPPLQSAKLSKSRDFVFIEATGIVEFEDGDCVGYHFLHSVDFPKTGLLPNKIRGNLSAFSCFRQIGPNTIGNFACATVDPGDEEVGVAIAASTFGISALGERTEQETVCCL
;
A
#
# COMPACT_ATOMS: atom_id res chain seq x y z
N MET A 1 -8.93 5.28 22.72
CA MET A 1 -8.78 3.91 23.23
C MET A 1 -7.92 3.18 22.22
N MET A 2 -6.66 2.91 22.53
CA MET A 2 -5.74 2.23 21.61
C MET A 2 -6.29 0.82 21.36
N LYS A 3 -6.49 0.45 20.09
CA LYS A 3 -6.82 -0.94 19.74
C LYS A 3 -5.53 -1.75 19.96
N ASP A 4 -5.53 -2.67 20.93
CA ASP A 4 -4.43 -3.62 21.20
C ASP A 4 -4.24 -4.68 20.08
N GLY A 5 -4.43 -4.30 18.81
CA GLY A 5 -4.55 -5.21 17.65
C GLY A 5 -3.24 -5.73 17.04
N LEU A 6 -2.06 -5.35 17.55
CA LEU A 6 -0.79 -5.91 17.07
C LEU A 6 -0.45 -7.21 17.81
N THR A 7 -1.02 -8.30 17.31
CA THR A 7 -1.00 -9.66 17.86
C THR A 7 0.23 -10.50 17.46
N ILE A 8 0.36 -11.66 18.10
CA ILE A 8 1.21 -12.79 17.68
C ILE A 8 0.88 -13.15 16.22
N THR A 9 1.92 -13.39 15.39
CA THR A 9 1.77 -13.82 13.99
C THR A 9 0.82 -15.02 13.87
N PRO A 10 -0.11 -15.02 12.89
CA PRO A 10 -0.98 -16.17 12.65
C PRO A 10 -0.27 -17.32 11.92
N PHE A 11 0.98 -17.13 11.51
CA PHE A 11 1.78 -18.10 10.76
C PHE A 11 2.96 -18.62 11.58
N PRO A 12 3.45 -19.84 11.28
CA PRO A 12 4.73 -20.32 11.77
C PRO A 12 5.88 -19.37 11.39
N GLN A 13 7.01 -19.51 12.08
CA GLN A 13 8.19 -18.73 11.77
C GLN A 13 8.61 -18.91 10.31
N LEU A 14 8.72 -17.77 9.62
CA LEU A 14 9.19 -17.70 8.25
C LEU A 14 10.70 -17.48 8.26
N CYS A 15 11.42 -18.35 7.56
CA CYS A 15 12.85 -18.20 7.36
C CYS A 15 13.08 -18.17 5.86
N VAL A 16 13.90 -17.23 5.42
CA VAL A 16 14.23 -17.01 4.01
C VAL A 16 15.69 -17.41 3.82
N SER A 17 15.96 -18.21 2.80
CA SER A 17 17.31 -18.58 2.38
C SER A 17 18.04 -17.40 1.73
N ASN A 18 19.36 -17.48 1.60
CA ASN A 18 20.12 -16.42 0.92
C ASN A 18 19.71 -16.25 -0.55
N THR A 19 19.29 -17.33 -1.22
CA THR A 19 18.80 -17.28 -2.60
C THR A 19 17.45 -16.56 -2.67
N GLU A 20 16.48 -16.95 -1.85
CA GLU A 20 15.16 -16.27 -1.80
C GLU A 20 15.31 -14.81 -1.38
N ARG A 21 16.27 -14.49 -0.50
CA ARG A 21 16.61 -13.11 -0.12
C ARG A 21 17.06 -12.31 -1.34
N GLN A 22 17.99 -12.85 -2.14
CA GLN A 22 18.45 -12.17 -3.34
C GLN A 22 17.33 -12.00 -4.37
N GLU A 23 16.51 -13.03 -4.59
CA GLU A 23 15.35 -12.96 -5.49
C GLU A 23 14.36 -11.86 -5.09
N MET A 24 14.13 -11.66 -3.79
CA MET A 24 13.28 -10.58 -3.29
C MET A 24 13.92 -9.19 -3.49
N ILE A 25 15.24 -9.06 -3.30
CA ILE A 25 15.96 -7.82 -3.55
C ILE A 25 15.86 -7.46 -5.03
N ASP A 26 16.21 -8.39 -5.92
CA ASP A 26 16.14 -8.18 -7.37
C ASP A 26 14.71 -7.85 -7.82
N LEU A 27 13.70 -8.49 -7.23
CA LEU A 27 12.29 -8.18 -7.52
C LEU A 27 11.94 -6.75 -7.12
N VAL A 28 12.35 -6.30 -5.92
CA VAL A 28 12.12 -4.92 -5.46
C VAL A 28 12.81 -3.92 -6.36
N ASP A 29 14.08 -4.14 -6.70
CA ASP A 29 14.87 -3.23 -7.52
C ASP A 29 14.22 -3.01 -8.89
N ASN A 30 13.81 -4.10 -9.56
CA ASN A 30 13.10 -4.03 -10.83
C ASN A 30 11.78 -3.23 -10.72
N TYR A 31 11.00 -3.46 -9.66
CA TYR A 31 9.75 -2.71 -9.46
C TYR A 31 10.01 -1.22 -9.17
N VAL A 32 11.01 -0.92 -8.34
CA VAL A 32 11.37 0.46 -8.00
C VAL A 32 11.78 1.21 -9.25
N GLU A 33 12.63 0.63 -10.11
CA GLU A 33 13.02 1.22 -11.39
C GLU A 33 11.79 1.52 -12.28
N ASP A 34 10.92 0.53 -12.49
CA ASP A 34 9.68 0.67 -13.27
C ASP A 34 8.75 1.76 -12.74
N TYR A 35 8.63 1.91 -11.43
CA TYR A 35 7.76 2.91 -10.82
C TYR A 35 8.39 4.30 -10.78
N ILE A 36 9.70 4.39 -10.62
CA ILE A 36 10.44 5.65 -10.74
C ILE A 36 10.32 6.20 -12.16
N ASP A 37 10.37 5.36 -13.18
CA ASP A 37 10.15 5.80 -14.57
C ASP A 37 8.71 6.28 -14.81
N LYS A 38 7.71 5.64 -14.20
CA LYS A 38 6.32 6.15 -14.22
C LYS A 38 6.20 7.51 -13.51
N TYR A 39 6.93 7.70 -12.41
CA TYR A 39 6.97 8.99 -11.73
C TYR A 39 7.64 10.07 -12.60
N LYS A 40 8.78 9.76 -13.24
CA LYS A 40 9.45 10.67 -14.18
C LYS A 40 8.52 11.06 -15.33
N ASP A 41 7.82 10.10 -15.93
CA ASP A 41 6.81 10.35 -16.97
C ASP A 41 5.69 11.29 -16.46
N PHE A 42 5.19 11.05 -15.25
CA PHE A 42 4.17 11.90 -14.64
C PHE A 42 4.66 13.35 -14.41
N VAL A 43 5.91 13.53 -14.02
CA VAL A 43 6.52 14.85 -13.81
C VAL A 43 6.77 15.56 -15.14
N VAL A 44 7.40 14.87 -16.10
CA VAL A 44 7.88 15.47 -17.36
C VAL A 44 6.74 15.64 -18.36
N ASN A 45 6.00 14.57 -18.63
CA ASN A 45 5.00 14.54 -19.70
C ASN A 45 3.63 15.02 -19.21
N ASP A 46 3.17 14.53 -18.05
CA ASP A 46 1.88 14.94 -17.48
C ASP A 46 1.96 16.27 -16.70
N LYS A 47 3.16 16.81 -16.47
CA LYS A 47 3.40 18.08 -15.74
C LYS A 47 2.76 18.08 -14.35
N CYS A 48 2.82 16.94 -13.68
CA CYS A 48 2.19 16.69 -12.38
C CYS A 48 0.66 16.87 -12.38
N LYS A 49 -0.02 16.72 -13.53
CA LYS A 49 -1.47 16.90 -13.65
C LYS A 49 -2.18 15.58 -13.92
N VAL A 50 -3.16 15.27 -13.07
CA VAL A 50 -3.99 14.08 -13.23
C VAL A 50 -4.93 14.22 -14.43
N ASN A 51 -4.83 13.30 -15.38
CA ASN A 51 -5.76 13.19 -16.50
C ASN A 51 -7.16 12.73 -16.03
N LYS A 52 -8.08 13.68 -15.84
CA LYS A 52 -9.46 13.45 -15.37
C LYS A 52 -10.34 12.60 -16.30
N ARG A 53 -9.92 12.37 -17.56
CA ARG A 53 -10.60 11.45 -18.49
C ARG A 53 -10.25 9.99 -18.20
N ARG A 54 -9.04 9.74 -17.68
CA ARG A 54 -8.55 8.41 -17.28
C ARG A 54 -8.81 8.12 -15.81
N TRP A 55 -8.76 9.14 -14.98
CA TRP A 55 -8.83 9.02 -13.52
C TRP A 55 -10.13 9.64 -12.99
N GLN A 56 -10.78 8.94 -12.06
CA GLN A 56 -11.93 9.41 -11.30
C GLN A 56 -11.50 9.67 -9.87
N HIS A 57 -11.78 10.87 -9.37
CA HIS A 57 -11.51 11.22 -7.97
C HIS A 57 -12.32 10.32 -7.03
N VAL A 58 -11.67 9.82 -5.97
CA VAL A 58 -12.26 8.92 -4.97
C VAL A 58 -12.33 9.61 -3.61
N LYS A 59 -11.19 10.12 -3.13
CA LYS A 59 -11.10 10.81 -1.84
C LYS A 59 -10.01 11.87 -1.86
N SER A 60 -10.16 12.86 -1.00
CA SER A 60 -9.11 13.83 -0.67
C SER A 60 -8.97 13.89 0.84
N ARG A 61 -7.76 14.15 1.30
CA ARG A 61 -7.48 14.59 2.66
C ARG A 61 -6.33 15.59 2.58
N ASP A 62 -6.52 16.76 3.15
CA ASP A 62 -5.58 17.88 3.08
C ASP A 62 -5.15 18.15 1.62
N LYS A 63 -3.85 18.14 1.33
CA LYS A 63 -3.28 18.34 -0.01
C LYS A 63 -3.07 17.04 -0.79
N LEU A 64 -3.63 15.93 -0.32
CA LEU A 64 -3.49 14.60 -0.92
C LEU A 64 -4.80 14.17 -1.56
N HIS A 65 -4.68 13.63 -2.77
CA HIS A 65 -5.81 13.26 -3.61
C HIS A 65 -5.62 11.86 -4.16
N VAL A 66 -6.63 11.01 -3.97
CA VAL A 66 -6.65 9.64 -4.47
C VAL A 66 -7.68 9.53 -5.60
N TYR A 67 -7.26 8.90 -6.67
CA TYR A 67 -8.05 8.67 -7.87
C TYR A 67 -8.07 7.19 -8.22
N ALA A 68 -9.21 6.67 -8.68
CA ALA A 68 -9.32 5.35 -9.28
C ALA A 68 -9.28 5.45 -10.80
N LYS A 69 -8.64 4.49 -11.46
CA LYS A 69 -8.68 4.36 -12.91
C LYS A 69 -10.12 4.11 -13.34
N ARG A 70 -10.62 4.90 -14.28
CA ARG A 70 -11.94 4.67 -14.87
C ARG A 70 -11.88 3.37 -15.66
N THR A 71 -12.77 2.44 -15.33
CA THR A 71 -13.04 1.30 -16.21
C THR A 71 -13.78 1.82 -17.45
N PRO A 72 -13.44 1.35 -18.67
CA PRO A 72 -14.21 1.69 -19.86
C PRO A 72 -15.68 1.33 -19.62
N ARG A 73 -16.57 2.31 -19.74
CA ARG A 73 -18.02 2.07 -19.69
C ARG A 73 -18.38 1.17 -20.86
N GLY A 74 -18.50 -0.13 -20.61
CA GLY A 74 -18.80 -1.09 -21.68
C GLY A 74 -19.19 -2.51 -21.25
N LEU A 75 -18.84 -2.99 -20.03
CA LEU A 75 -19.13 -4.38 -19.65
C LEU A 75 -19.61 -4.60 -18.20
N GLY A 76 -19.62 -3.58 -17.33
CA GLY A 76 -19.94 -3.75 -15.89
C GLY A 76 -21.25 -3.12 -15.40
N ARG A 77 -22.15 -2.66 -16.28
CA ARG A 77 -23.41 -2.02 -15.88
C ARG A 77 -24.63 -2.85 -16.25
N ARG A 78 -24.93 -3.84 -15.41
CA ARG A 78 -26.32 -4.20 -15.09
C ARG A 78 -26.46 -4.52 -13.60
N SER A 79 -26.55 -3.48 -12.79
CA SER A 79 -27.47 -3.54 -11.66
C SER A 79 -28.89 -3.59 -12.26
N SER A 80 -29.43 -4.80 -12.45
CA SER A 80 -30.86 -4.97 -12.58
C SER A 80 -31.24 -6.27 -11.87
N VAL A 81 -31.96 -6.08 -10.76
CA VAL A 81 -33.03 -6.94 -10.25
C VAL A 81 -33.42 -8.05 -11.23
N LEU A 82 -33.49 -9.29 -10.69
CA LEU A 82 -33.93 -10.58 -11.30
C LEU A 82 -32.81 -11.49 -11.84
N ARG A 83 -32.40 -12.48 -11.04
CA ARG A 83 -32.81 -13.89 -11.25
C ARG A 83 -32.29 -14.82 -10.16
N ALA A 84 -33.22 -15.30 -9.34
CA ALA A 84 -33.10 -16.61 -8.74
C ALA A 84 -33.05 -17.66 -9.86
N SER A 85 -32.00 -18.47 -9.93
CA SER A 85 -32.06 -19.94 -10.15
C SER A 85 -30.67 -20.54 -10.41
N ARG A 86 -30.27 -21.39 -9.46
CA ARG A 86 -29.74 -22.76 -9.64
C ARG A 86 -28.38 -22.98 -10.33
N ARG A 87 -27.48 -23.49 -9.49
CA ARG A 87 -26.69 -24.75 -9.58
C ARG A 87 -25.52 -24.85 -10.56
N SER A 88 -24.34 -24.99 -9.93
CA SER A 88 -23.26 -25.95 -10.20
C SER A 88 -22.82 -26.17 -11.64
N SER A 89 -21.64 -25.66 -11.98
CA SER A 89 -20.58 -26.46 -12.58
C SER A 89 -19.29 -25.64 -12.65
N GLN A 90 -18.29 -26.14 -11.95
CA GLN A 90 -16.86 -25.91 -12.06
C GLN A 90 -16.43 -25.58 -13.50
N ARG A 91 -15.98 -24.34 -13.75
CA ARG A 91 -15.04 -23.98 -14.83
C ARG A 91 -14.28 -22.72 -14.40
N HIS A 92 -12.98 -22.88 -14.19
CA HIS A 92 -12.01 -21.81 -14.07
C HIS A 92 -12.05 -20.98 -15.36
N ASN A 93 -12.77 -19.86 -15.33
CA ASN A 93 -12.59 -18.76 -16.25
C ASN A 93 -12.13 -17.59 -15.40
N THR A 94 -10.83 -17.30 -15.41
CA THR A 94 -10.26 -16.05 -14.89
C THR A 94 -10.68 -14.92 -15.84
N THR A 95 -11.96 -14.55 -15.81
CA THR A 95 -12.39 -13.24 -16.28
C THR A 95 -11.64 -12.21 -15.46
N ALA A 96 -11.01 -11.24 -16.12
CA ALA A 96 -10.27 -10.13 -15.52
C ALA A 96 -11.00 -9.63 -14.26
N LYS A 97 -10.57 -10.15 -13.11
CA LYS A 97 -11.16 -9.91 -11.80
C LYS A 97 -10.95 -8.42 -11.52
N ASP A 98 -11.94 -7.76 -10.94
CA ASP A 98 -12.01 -6.30 -10.73
C ASP A 98 -10.81 -5.74 -9.93
N MET A 99 -9.65 -5.65 -10.58
CA MET A 99 -8.45 -5.02 -10.04
C MET A 99 -8.68 -3.52 -9.98
N SER A 100 -8.64 -2.98 -8.77
CA SER A 100 -8.73 -1.54 -8.57
C SER A 100 -7.34 -0.94 -8.74
N VAL A 101 -7.18 -0.07 -9.75
CA VAL A 101 -5.95 0.70 -9.97
C VAL A 101 -6.15 2.11 -9.43
N LEU A 102 -5.28 2.52 -8.50
CA LEU A 102 -5.31 3.81 -7.83
C LEU A 102 -4.08 4.66 -8.17
N LEU A 103 -4.29 5.97 -8.15
CA LEU A 103 -3.26 7.00 -8.26
C LEU A 103 -3.42 7.99 -7.10
N GLY A 104 -2.33 8.24 -6.40
CA GLY A 104 -2.21 9.21 -5.31
C GLY A 104 -1.28 10.32 -5.71
N VAL A 105 -1.74 11.56 -5.59
CA VAL A 105 -0.90 12.73 -5.84
C VAL A 105 -1.18 13.79 -4.79
N GLY A 106 -0.18 14.60 -4.50
CA GLY A 106 -0.34 15.72 -3.59
C GLY A 106 0.97 16.12 -2.93
N THR A 107 0.86 16.75 -1.77
CA THR A 107 2.03 17.19 -1.01
C THR A 107 1.89 16.94 0.49
N PHE A 108 3.00 16.67 1.15
CA PHE A 108 3.15 16.75 2.60
C PHE A 108 3.92 18.02 2.96
N ALA A 109 3.74 18.51 4.19
CA ALA A 109 4.69 19.46 4.77
C ALA A 109 5.85 18.71 5.46
N GLY A 110 6.96 19.38 5.72
CA GLY A 110 8.13 18.78 6.36
C GLY A 110 9.30 18.53 5.41
N GLU A 111 10.26 17.77 5.93
CA GLU A 111 11.48 17.37 5.25
C GLU A 111 11.44 15.88 4.90
N LEU A 112 12.07 15.52 3.78
CA LEU A 112 12.03 14.17 3.22
C LEU A 112 12.48 13.11 4.23
N GLU A 113 13.56 13.36 4.97
CA GLU A 113 14.10 12.42 5.96
C GLU A 113 13.10 12.12 7.08
N ASP A 114 12.45 13.15 7.62
CA ASP A 114 11.44 13.00 8.66
C ASP A 114 10.26 12.15 8.18
N LEU A 115 9.81 12.39 6.93
CA LEU A 115 8.77 11.58 6.31
C LEU A 115 9.23 10.13 6.16
N MET A 116 10.47 9.90 5.72
CA MET A 116 11.00 8.55 5.53
C MET A 116 11.13 7.78 6.85
N PHE A 117 11.48 8.44 7.95
CA PHE A 117 11.43 7.82 9.29
C PHE A 117 10.00 7.50 9.74
N GLY A 118 9.00 8.30 9.36
CA GLY A 118 7.59 7.99 9.58
C GLY A 118 7.07 6.83 8.73
N VAL A 119 7.65 6.62 7.55
CA VAL A 119 7.30 5.49 6.66
C VAL A 119 7.92 4.18 7.16
N LEU A 120 9.18 4.22 7.59
CA LEU A 120 9.98 3.07 7.99
C LEU A 120 9.37 2.33 9.20
N SER A 121 9.12 1.02 9.05
CA SER A 121 8.54 0.21 10.13
C SER A 121 9.03 -1.25 10.14
N PRO A 122 10.36 -1.50 10.24
CA PRO A 122 10.94 -2.83 10.02
C PRO A 122 10.67 -3.83 11.16
N THR A 123 10.29 -3.34 12.34
CA THR A 123 10.08 -4.14 13.55
C THR A 123 8.63 -4.08 14.02
N LEU A 124 8.22 -5.02 14.87
CA LEU A 124 6.89 -4.98 15.48
C LEU A 124 6.65 -3.69 16.27
N ASP A 125 7.66 -3.18 16.98
CA ASP A 125 7.53 -1.97 17.79
C ASP A 125 7.41 -0.71 16.92
N SER A 126 8.23 -0.58 15.87
CA SER A 126 8.08 0.52 14.89
C SER A 126 6.75 0.44 14.13
N MET A 127 6.26 -0.77 13.86
CA MET A 127 4.94 -0.99 13.28
C MET A 127 3.79 -0.60 14.23
N ARG A 128 3.93 -0.86 15.54
CA ARG A 128 2.97 -0.41 16.56
C ARG A 128 2.90 1.11 16.65
N ILE A 129 4.06 1.75 16.61
CA ILE A 129 4.16 3.21 16.55
C ILE A 129 3.45 3.70 15.29
N LYS A 130 3.76 3.13 14.11
CA LYS A 130 3.09 3.47 12.83
C LYS A 130 1.57 3.32 12.90
N ALA A 131 1.07 2.20 13.44
CA ALA A 131 -0.36 1.95 13.55
C ALA A 131 -1.11 3.01 14.39
N SER A 132 -0.45 3.61 15.39
CA SER A 132 -1.07 4.59 16.28
C SER A 132 -1.52 5.87 15.58
N TYR A 133 -0.90 6.23 14.45
CA TYR A 133 -1.24 7.40 13.64
C TYR A 133 -1.64 7.06 12.20
N VAL A 134 -1.43 5.83 11.73
CA VAL A 134 -1.83 5.43 10.38
C VAL A 134 -3.26 4.85 10.34
N GLN A 135 -3.63 4.06 11.36
CA GLN A 135 -4.95 3.41 11.48
C GLN A 135 -5.45 2.62 10.24
N ASP A 136 -4.54 2.17 9.37
CA ASP A 136 -4.90 1.51 8.09
C ASP A 136 -5.18 0.00 8.20
N PHE A 137 -4.88 -0.62 9.33
CA PHE A 137 -5.04 -2.06 9.55
C PHE A 137 -5.54 -2.38 10.96
N ASP A 138 -6.29 -3.48 11.09
CA ASP A 138 -6.80 -3.93 12.38
C ASP A 138 -5.81 -4.84 13.10
N ASN A 139 -5.11 -5.70 12.35
CA ASN A 139 -4.03 -6.53 12.90
C ASN A 139 -2.87 -6.59 11.92
N ALA A 140 -1.65 -6.71 12.44
CA ALA A 140 -0.47 -6.91 11.63
C ALA A 140 0.68 -7.58 12.36
N ALA A 141 1.60 -8.17 11.61
CA ALA A 141 2.79 -8.84 12.10
C ALA A 141 3.97 -8.71 11.12
N VAL A 142 5.18 -8.60 11.67
CA VAL A 142 6.43 -8.81 10.93
C VAL A 142 6.71 -10.32 10.92
N LEU A 143 6.83 -10.91 9.73
CA LEU A 143 7.06 -12.34 9.55
C LEU A 143 8.55 -12.68 9.45
N CYS A 144 9.32 -11.86 8.71
CA CYS A 144 10.75 -12.05 8.51
C CYS A 144 11.41 -10.75 8.02
N SER A 145 12.54 -10.38 8.60
CA SER A 145 13.39 -9.30 8.10
C SER A 145 14.33 -9.86 7.03
N VAL A 146 14.33 -9.26 5.85
CA VAL A 146 15.16 -9.67 4.71
C VAL A 146 16.36 -8.73 4.57
N VAL A 147 16.15 -7.42 4.65
CA VAL A 147 17.19 -6.39 4.72
C VAL A 147 16.86 -5.44 5.87
N GLU A 148 17.82 -5.30 6.79
CA GLU A 148 17.71 -4.40 7.94
C GLU A 148 18.38 -3.07 7.62
N PRO A 149 17.79 -1.94 8.05
CA PRO A 149 18.45 -0.64 7.98
C PRO A 149 19.82 -0.64 8.67
N SER A 150 20.78 0.02 8.04
CA SER A 150 22.12 0.23 8.60
C SER A 150 22.30 1.69 9.04
N LYS A 151 23.47 2.04 9.59
CA LYS A 151 23.77 3.44 9.93
C LYS A 151 24.02 4.26 8.67
N GLU A 152 24.59 3.63 7.66
CA GLU A 152 24.97 4.20 6.38
C GLU A 152 23.74 4.34 5.46
N GLU A 153 22.82 3.38 5.52
CA GLU A 153 21.58 3.34 4.74
C GLU A 153 20.37 3.20 5.68
N PRO A 154 20.01 4.26 6.43
CA PRO A 154 19.01 4.20 7.49
C PRO A 154 17.58 4.00 6.98
N PHE A 155 17.33 4.26 5.69
CA PHE A 155 16.02 4.10 5.06
C PHE A 155 15.90 2.81 4.25
N GLN A 156 16.99 2.09 4.03
CA GLN A 156 16.99 0.86 3.23
C GLN A 156 16.46 -0.30 4.07
N SER A 157 15.29 -0.82 3.70
CA SER A 157 14.68 -1.96 4.41
C SER A 157 13.91 -2.85 3.44
N LEU A 158 13.89 -4.14 3.74
CA LEU A 158 13.03 -5.12 3.08
C LEU A 158 12.52 -6.12 4.10
N VAL A 159 11.20 -6.16 4.30
CA VAL A 159 10.57 -6.97 5.36
C VAL A 159 9.34 -7.67 4.82
N ILE A 160 9.18 -8.96 5.17
CA ILE A 160 7.96 -9.71 4.90
C ILE A 160 6.98 -9.48 6.04
N LYS A 161 5.78 -9.01 5.71
CA LYS A 161 4.74 -8.66 6.66
C LYS A 161 3.43 -9.34 6.33
N TRP A 162 2.59 -9.42 7.35
CA TRP A 162 1.19 -9.75 7.24
C TRP A 162 0.35 -8.62 7.84
N MET A 163 -0.77 -8.31 7.20
CA MET A 163 -1.79 -7.45 7.78
C MET A 163 -3.18 -7.99 7.51
N SER A 164 -4.13 -7.58 8.33
CA SER A 164 -5.54 -7.79 8.07
C SER A 164 -6.35 -6.53 8.25
N ILE A 165 -7.34 -6.39 7.37
CA ILE A 165 -8.27 -5.28 7.31
C ILE A 165 -9.66 -5.86 7.50
N ASP A 166 -10.31 -5.42 8.57
CA ASP A 166 -11.69 -5.77 8.84
C ASP A 166 -12.61 -4.86 8.01
N PRO A 167 -13.76 -5.39 7.56
CA PRO A 167 -14.74 -4.57 6.86
C PRO A 167 -15.28 -3.47 7.78
N PRO A 168 -15.68 -2.31 7.22
CA PRO A 168 -16.38 -1.28 7.98
C PRO A 168 -17.56 -1.86 8.77
N LEU A 169 -17.80 -1.35 9.98
CA LEU A 169 -18.81 -1.87 10.92
C LEU A 169 -20.21 -2.07 10.28
N GLN A 170 -20.56 -1.21 9.31
CA GLN A 170 -21.84 -1.25 8.60
C GLN A 170 -21.96 -2.47 7.64
N SER A 171 -20.86 -3.05 7.18
CA SER A 171 -20.82 -4.22 6.27
C SER A 171 -20.23 -5.48 6.93
N ALA A 172 -19.93 -5.44 8.24
CA ALA A 172 -19.31 -6.54 8.99
C ALA A 172 -20.14 -7.84 9.02
N LYS A 173 -21.47 -7.76 8.80
CA LYS A 173 -22.34 -8.95 8.71
C LYS A 173 -22.35 -9.62 7.34
N LEU A 174 -21.85 -8.96 6.30
CA LEU A 174 -21.98 -9.41 4.91
C LEU A 174 -20.64 -9.78 4.26
N SER A 175 -19.52 -9.24 4.75
CA SER A 175 -18.20 -9.46 4.13
C SER A 175 -17.17 -9.98 5.12
N LYS A 176 -16.28 -10.87 4.65
CA LYS A 176 -15.18 -11.44 5.46
C LYS A 176 -14.06 -10.42 5.66
N SER A 177 -13.22 -10.58 6.68
CA SER A 177 -11.99 -9.78 6.77
C SER A 177 -11.01 -10.19 5.66
N ARG A 178 -10.19 -9.23 5.23
CA ARG A 178 -9.17 -9.47 4.20
C ARG A 178 -7.82 -9.54 4.87
N ASP A 179 -6.98 -10.44 4.38
CA ASP A 179 -5.59 -10.53 4.82
C ASP A 179 -4.64 -10.46 3.63
N PHE A 180 -3.44 -9.96 3.90
CA PHE A 180 -2.41 -9.76 2.90
C PHE A 180 -1.09 -10.24 3.49
N VAL A 181 -0.35 -11.00 2.70
CA VAL A 181 1.06 -11.32 2.95
C VAL A 181 1.84 -10.61 1.85
N PHE A 182 2.82 -9.79 2.24
CA PHE A 182 3.51 -8.90 1.32
C PHE A 182 4.94 -8.62 1.78
N ILE A 183 5.80 -8.27 0.82
CA ILE A 183 7.05 -7.59 1.11
C ILE A 183 6.77 -6.09 1.22
N GLU A 184 7.37 -5.43 2.21
CA GLU A 184 7.45 -3.98 2.34
C GLU A 184 8.92 -3.58 2.16
N ALA A 185 9.19 -2.67 1.23
CA ALA A 185 10.50 -2.12 0.98
C ALA A 185 10.50 -0.60 1.10
N THR A 186 11.59 -0.05 1.64
CA THR A 186 11.84 1.40 1.71
C THR A 186 13.27 1.68 1.32
N GLY A 187 13.52 2.89 0.84
CA GLY A 187 14.87 3.37 0.53
C GLY A 187 14.85 4.76 -0.09
N ILE A 188 16.01 5.20 -0.55
CA ILE A 188 16.19 6.43 -1.30
C ILE A 188 16.83 6.09 -2.65
N VAL A 189 16.31 6.67 -3.72
CA VAL A 189 16.94 6.66 -5.04
C VAL A 189 17.52 8.04 -5.30
N GLU A 190 18.80 8.09 -5.63
CA GLU A 190 19.49 9.31 -6.06
C GLU A 190 19.45 9.39 -7.59
N PHE A 191 19.09 10.55 -8.11
CA PHE A 191 19.11 10.85 -9.55
C PHE A 191 20.45 11.45 -9.98
N GLU A 192 20.73 11.40 -11.27
CA GLU A 192 21.99 11.91 -11.85
C GLU A 192 22.23 13.40 -11.61
N ASP A 193 21.15 14.18 -11.39
CA ASP A 193 21.20 15.60 -11.07
C ASP A 193 21.42 15.88 -9.58
N GLY A 194 21.55 14.84 -8.76
CA GLY A 194 21.74 14.92 -7.30
C GLY A 194 20.43 15.03 -6.52
N ASP A 195 19.27 14.99 -7.19
CA ASP A 195 17.98 14.96 -6.50
C ASP A 195 17.71 13.57 -5.92
N CYS A 196 17.17 13.55 -4.70
CA CYS A 196 16.82 12.32 -4.00
C CYS A 196 15.31 12.09 -3.99
N VAL A 197 14.90 10.84 -4.14
CA VAL A 197 13.51 10.39 -4.04
C VAL A 197 13.43 9.24 -3.04
N GLY A 198 12.76 9.48 -1.92
CA GLY A 198 12.40 8.42 -0.99
C GLY A 198 11.27 7.56 -1.55
N TYR A 199 11.28 6.26 -1.30
CA TYR A 199 10.22 5.36 -1.75
C TYR A 199 9.67 4.45 -0.65
N HIS A 200 8.43 4.03 -0.84
CA HIS A 200 7.74 3.02 -0.04
C HIS A 200 7.01 2.07 -0.99
N PHE A 201 7.41 0.81 -0.97
CA PHE A 201 6.90 -0.21 -1.87
C PHE A 201 6.30 -1.37 -1.08
N LEU A 202 5.14 -1.85 -1.53
CA LEU A 202 4.50 -3.05 -1.03
C LEU A 202 4.15 -3.96 -2.20
N HIS A 203 4.38 -5.26 -2.05
CA HIS A 203 3.96 -6.25 -3.06
C HIS A 203 3.58 -7.57 -2.40
N SER A 204 2.38 -8.06 -2.70
CA SER A 204 1.91 -9.35 -2.20
C SER A 204 2.79 -10.49 -2.70
N VAL A 205 3.13 -11.39 -1.80
CA VAL A 205 3.94 -12.58 -2.07
C VAL A 205 3.33 -13.78 -1.36
N ASP A 206 3.51 -14.96 -1.94
CA ASP A 206 3.00 -16.22 -1.38
C ASP A 206 4.15 -17.08 -0.88
N PHE A 207 3.99 -17.61 0.33
CA PHE A 207 4.90 -18.61 0.89
C PHE A 207 4.11 -19.88 1.21
N PRO A 208 4.69 -21.08 1.05
CA PRO A 208 4.05 -22.32 1.47
C PRO A 208 3.64 -22.32 2.96
N LYS A 209 4.38 -21.57 3.80
CA LYS A 209 4.11 -21.41 5.24
C LYS A 209 3.01 -20.38 5.57
N THR A 210 2.53 -19.59 4.61
CA THR A 210 1.51 -18.54 4.80
C THR A 210 0.17 -18.91 4.16
N GLY A 211 -0.28 -20.14 4.44
CA GLY A 211 -1.54 -20.68 3.95
C GLY A 211 -2.78 -19.85 4.31
N LEU A 212 -3.92 -20.19 3.71
CA LEU A 212 -5.16 -19.44 3.92
C LEU A 212 -5.64 -19.51 5.37
N LEU A 213 -6.02 -18.36 5.93
CA LEU A 213 -6.57 -18.28 7.29
C LEU A 213 -8.09 -18.51 7.29
N PRO A 214 -8.64 -19.19 8.32
CA PRO A 214 -10.08 -19.38 8.42
C PRO A 214 -10.80 -18.04 8.55
N ASN A 215 -11.96 -17.92 7.89
CA ASN A 215 -12.82 -16.73 7.87
C ASN A 215 -12.18 -15.45 7.28
N LYS A 216 -10.99 -15.55 6.65
CA LYS A 216 -10.38 -14.45 5.91
C LYS A 216 -10.38 -14.71 4.40
N ILE A 217 -10.32 -13.65 3.61
CA ILE A 217 -10.09 -13.71 2.17
C ILE A 217 -8.69 -13.14 1.91
N ARG A 218 -7.82 -13.94 1.31
CA ARG A 218 -6.49 -13.48 0.87
C ARG A 218 -6.67 -12.52 -0.29
N GLY A 219 -6.30 -11.27 -0.07
CA GLY A 219 -6.18 -10.26 -1.12
C GLY A 219 -4.75 -10.18 -1.63
N ASN A 220 -4.59 -9.56 -2.79
CA ASN A 220 -3.30 -9.20 -3.36
C ASN A 220 -3.22 -7.69 -3.57
N LEU A 221 -2.07 -7.11 -3.28
CA LEU A 221 -1.79 -5.70 -3.53
C LEU A 221 -0.40 -5.54 -4.12
N SER A 222 -0.25 -4.50 -4.93
CA SER A 222 1.05 -3.92 -5.23
C SER A 222 0.89 -2.41 -5.17
N ALA A 223 1.67 -1.76 -4.32
CA ALA A 223 1.61 -0.32 -4.11
C ALA A 223 3.02 0.25 -4.10
N PHE A 224 3.18 1.42 -4.71
CA PHE A 224 4.41 2.18 -4.71
C PHE A 224 4.07 3.63 -4.40
N SER A 225 4.81 4.25 -3.49
CA SER A 225 4.79 5.68 -3.23
C SER A 225 6.20 6.22 -3.31
N CYS A 226 6.36 7.39 -3.90
CA CYS A 226 7.61 8.12 -3.90
C CYS A 226 7.41 9.56 -3.45
N PHE A 227 8.45 10.07 -2.78
CA PHE A 227 8.45 11.33 -2.06
C PHE A 227 9.69 12.13 -2.48
N ARG A 228 9.49 13.38 -2.91
CA ARG A 228 10.58 14.27 -3.34
C ARG A 228 10.46 15.61 -2.64
N GLN A 229 11.56 16.15 -2.14
CA GLN A 229 11.59 17.53 -1.63
C GLN A 229 11.42 18.50 -2.82
N ILE A 230 10.32 19.25 -2.88
CA ILE A 230 10.02 20.17 -3.99
C ILE A 230 10.10 21.64 -3.59
N GLY A 231 10.37 21.92 -2.32
CA GLY A 231 10.58 23.25 -1.78
C GLY A 231 10.82 23.19 -0.27
N PRO A 232 11.06 24.35 0.38
CA PRO A 232 11.19 24.40 1.83
C PRO A 232 9.92 23.85 2.50
N ASN A 233 10.07 22.91 3.43
CA ASN A 233 8.96 22.32 4.18
C ASN A 233 7.84 21.76 3.28
N THR A 234 8.17 21.29 2.06
CA THR A 234 7.18 20.80 1.09
C THR A 234 7.72 19.60 0.34
N ILE A 235 7.06 18.45 0.53
CA ILE A 235 7.38 17.19 -0.10
C ILE A 235 6.28 16.85 -1.11
N GLY A 236 6.66 16.62 -2.37
CA GLY A 236 5.76 16.11 -3.40
C GLY A 236 5.56 14.60 -3.26
N ASN A 237 4.32 14.14 -3.43
CA ASN A 237 3.93 12.75 -3.36
C ASN A 237 3.37 12.27 -4.70
N PHE A 238 3.86 11.13 -5.17
CA PHE A 238 3.26 10.35 -6.23
C PHE A 238 3.16 8.90 -5.80
N ALA A 239 2.02 8.27 -6.04
CA ALA A 239 1.82 6.89 -5.68
C ALA A 239 0.90 6.17 -6.65
N CYS A 240 1.15 4.89 -6.86
CA CYS A 240 0.34 4.00 -7.66
C CYS A 240 0.04 2.74 -6.85
N ALA A 241 -1.18 2.22 -6.95
CA ALA A 241 -1.51 0.93 -6.38
C ALA A 241 -2.43 0.13 -7.27
N THR A 242 -2.27 -1.18 -7.22
CA THR A 242 -3.20 -2.17 -7.77
C THR A 242 -3.61 -3.08 -6.64
N VAL A 243 -4.91 -3.25 -6.44
CA VAL A 243 -5.46 -4.11 -5.38
C VAL A 243 -6.48 -5.06 -5.99
N ASP A 244 -6.25 -6.36 -5.79
CA ASP A 244 -7.24 -7.42 -5.93
C ASP A 244 -7.76 -7.76 -4.53
N PRO A 245 -8.99 -7.35 -4.18
CA PRO A 245 -9.58 -7.63 -2.86
C PRO A 245 -9.90 -9.11 -2.61
N GLY A 246 -9.77 -9.97 -3.62
CA GLY A 246 -10.14 -11.38 -3.56
C GLY A 246 -11.61 -11.67 -3.91
N ASP A 247 -12.51 -10.68 -3.76
CA ASP A 247 -13.94 -10.74 -4.13
C ASP A 247 -14.55 -9.36 -4.52
N GLU A 248 -15.71 -9.38 -5.21
CA GLU A 248 -16.24 -8.23 -6.00
C GLU A 248 -16.75 -7.03 -5.19
N GLU A 249 -17.21 -7.19 -3.94
CA GLU A 249 -18.06 -6.16 -3.31
C GLU A 249 -17.31 -5.01 -2.59
N VAL A 250 -15.98 -5.06 -2.41
CA VAL A 250 -15.29 -4.13 -1.47
C VAL A 250 -13.96 -3.53 -2.00
N GLY A 251 -13.64 -3.72 -3.29
CA GLY A 251 -12.33 -3.40 -3.86
C GLY A 251 -11.82 -1.98 -3.67
N VAL A 252 -12.59 -0.96 -4.06
CA VAL A 252 -12.11 0.44 -4.08
C VAL A 252 -11.96 1.03 -2.67
N ALA A 253 -12.85 0.68 -1.74
CA ALA A 253 -12.82 1.18 -0.37
C ALA A 253 -11.61 0.62 0.40
N ILE A 254 -11.37 -0.70 0.29
CA ILE A 254 -10.18 -1.33 0.88
C ILE A 254 -8.92 -0.77 0.23
N ALA A 255 -8.86 -0.73 -1.10
CA ALA A 255 -7.70 -0.22 -1.82
C ALA A 255 -7.34 1.22 -1.43
N ALA A 256 -8.35 2.08 -1.26
CA ALA A 256 -8.15 3.46 -0.84
C ALA A 256 -7.63 3.56 0.61
N SER A 257 -8.06 2.68 1.52
CA SER A 257 -7.57 2.62 2.90
C SER A 257 -6.16 2.04 2.99
N THR A 258 -5.85 0.98 2.25
CA THR A 258 -4.50 0.37 2.17
C THR A 258 -3.44 1.31 1.60
N PHE A 259 -3.87 2.36 0.90
CA PHE A 259 -2.97 3.28 0.23
C PHE A 259 -2.19 4.19 1.17
N GLY A 260 -2.51 4.28 2.47
CA GLY A 260 -1.75 4.94 3.55
C GLY A 260 -1.32 6.40 3.40
N ILE A 261 -1.52 7.00 2.22
CA ILE A 261 -1.22 8.39 1.93
C ILE A 261 -2.10 9.30 2.78
N SER A 262 -3.35 8.92 3.04
CA SER A 262 -4.23 9.69 3.91
C SER A 262 -3.76 9.73 5.37
N ALA A 263 -2.82 8.90 5.80
CA ALA A 263 -2.44 8.83 7.21
C ALA A 263 -1.02 9.36 7.48
N LEU A 264 -0.13 9.36 6.48
CA LEU A 264 1.16 10.07 6.55
C LEU A 264 1.00 11.60 6.66
N GLY A 265 -0.17 12.14 6.27
CA GLY A 265 -0.50 13.56 6.45
C GLY A 265 -0.86 13.96 7.88
N GLU A 266 -1.02 13.02 8.82
CA GLU A 266 -1.50 13.32 10.17
C GLU A 266 -0.51 14.12 11.04
N ARG A 267 0.79 14.11 10.70
CA ARG A 267 1.82 14.64 11.61
C ARG A 267 2.41 15.99 11.26
N THR A 268 2.18 16.54 10.08
CA THR A 268 2.87 17.79 9.70
C THR A 268 2.35 19.03 10.43
N GLU A 269 1.25 18.92 11.19
CA GLU A 269 0.71 20.02 12.01
C GLU A 269 0.73 19.76 13.53
N GLN A 270 0.88 18.51 14.00
CA GLN A 270 0.75 18.20 15.43
C GLN A 270 2.07 18.22 16.23
N GLU A 271 3.24 18.19 15.58
CA GLU A 271 4.53 18.24 16.29
C GLU A 271 5.12 19.64 16.51
N THR A 272 4.48 20.71 16.02
CA THR A 272 4.91 22.08 16.38
C THR A 272 4.44 22.52 17.77
N VAL A 273 3.58 21.75 18.46
CA VAL A 273 2.96 22.18 19.74
C VAL A 273 3.44 21.38 20.97
N CYS A 274 4.22 20.30 20.81
CA CYS A 274 4.71 19.51 21.94
C CYS A 274 6.22 19.63 22.23
N CYS A 275 6.93 20.53 21.57
CA CYS A 275 8.31 20.90 21.90
C CYS A 275 8.40 22.36 22.34
N LEU A 276 7.67 22.72 23.40
CA LEU A 276 7.92 23.86 24.30
C LEU A 276 7.55 23.48 25.73
#